data_AF-A0A076HY41-F1
#
_entry.id   AF-A0A076HY41-F1
#
_cell.length_a   1.000
_cell.length_b   1.000
_cell.length_c   1.000
_cell.angle_alpha   90.00
_cell.angle_beta   90.00
_cell.angle_gamma   90.00
#
_symmetry.space_group_name_H-M   'P 1'
#
loop_
_entity.id
_entity.type
_entity.pdbx_description
1 polymer ?
#
loop_
_entity_poly.entity_id
_entity_poly.type
_entity_poly.pdbx_seq_one_letter_code
_entity_poly.pdbx_strand_id
1 'polypeptide(L)' 'MKIKHFLALLFLGFCVDFVGALFKIQHWAGADLLLISGMALKALGVVGLLLKLLTHPKLREYLNW' A
#
# COMPACT_ATOMS: atom_id res chain seq x y z
N MET A 1 -6.60 -11.62 -8.14
CA MET A 1 -5.47 -10.78 -8.62
C MET A 1 -4.14 -11.45 -8.34
N LYS A 2 -3.16 -11.39 -9.25
CA LYS A 2 -1.77 -11.88 -9.00
C LYS A 2 -1.05 -10.98 -7.98
N ILE A 3 -0.07 -11.51 -7.23
CA ILE A 3 0.68 -10.77 -6.19
C ILE A 3 1.24 -9.44 -6.71
N LYS A 4 1.71 -9.42 -7.97
CA LYS A 4 2.20 -8.23 -8.66
C LYS A 4 1.26 -7.01 -8.64
N HIS A 5 -0.06 -7.21 -8.59
CA HIS A 5 -1.00 -6.07 -8.57
C HIS A 5 -0.97 -5.35 -7.22
N PHE A 6 -0.84 -6.11 -6.13
CA PHE A 6 -0.72 -5.54 -4.79
C PHE A 6 0.62 -4.82 -4.63
N LEU A 7 1.71 -5.37 -5.18
CA LEU A 7 3.01 -4.65 -5.22
C LEU A 7 2.91 -3.37 -6.04
N ALA A 8 2.25 -3.40 -7.21
CA ALA A 8 2.05 -2.22 -8.03
C ALA A 8 1.25 -1.14 -7.30
N LEU A 9 0.21 -1.53 -6.55
CA LEU A 9 -0.60 -0.61 -5.73
C LEU A 9 0.23 0.05 -4.62
N LEU A 10 1.13 -0.73 -4.01
CA LEU A 10 2.00 -0.27 -2.94
C LEU A 10 3.06 0.71 -3.47
N PHE A 11 3.65 0.41 -4.62
CA PHE A 11 4.55 1.32 -5.33
C PHE A 11 3.84 2.62 -5.74
N LEU A 12 2.64 2.52 -6.31
CA LEU A 12 1.83 3.69 -6.65
C LEU A 12 1.54 4.56 -5.43
N GLY A 13 1.17 3.95 -4.30
CA GLY A 13 0.91 4.67 -3.06
C GLY A 13 2.15 5.41 -2.52
N PHE A 14 3.36 4.87 -2.69
CA PHE A 14 4.60 5.59 -2.39
C PHE A 14 4.83 6.78 -3.31
N CYS A 15 4.57 6.65 -4.62
CA CYS A 15 4.68 7.77 -5.55
C CYS A 15 3.70 8.90 -5.19
N VAL A 16 2.45 8.54 -4.85
CA VAL A 16 1.42 9.52 -4.43
C VAL A 16 1.85 10.23 -3.15
N ASP A 17 2.36 9.51 -2.15
CA ASP A 17 2.86 10.13 -0.92
C ASP A 17 4.05 11.06 -1.18
N PHE A 18 4.93 10.73 -2.11
CA PHE A 18 6.05 11.59 -2.47
C PHE A 18 5.57 12.93 -3.02
N VAL A 19 4.56 12.90 -3.91
CA VAL A 19 3.92 14.11 -4.44
C VAL A 19 3.16 14.85 -3.34
N GLY A 20 2.43 14.15 -2.48
CA GLY A 20 1.70 14.73 -1.36
C GLY A 20 2.62 15.42 -0.35
N ALA A 21 3.77 14.83 -0.06
CA ALA A 21 4.78 15.40 0.84
C ALA A 21 5.39 16.67 0.23
N LEU A 22 5.70 16.66 -1.07
CA LEU A 22 6.13 17.87 -1.78
C LEU A 22 5.08 18.98 -1.71
N PHE A 23 3.80 18.65 -1.91
CA PHE A 23 2.70 19.62 -1.79
C PHE A 23 2.56 20.14 -0.36
N LYS A 24 2.78 19.29 0.65
CA LYS A 24 2.73 19.68 2.07
C LYS A 24 3.83 20.67 2.41
N ILE A 25 5.05 20.44 1.92
CA ILE A 25 6.19 21.35 2.09
C ILE A 25 5.93 22.70 1.38
N GLN A 26 5.32 22.67 0.20
CA GLN A 26 4.95 23.89 -0.54
C GLN A 26 3.69 24.59 -0.01
N HIS A 27 3.01 24.00 1.00
CA HIS A 27 1.75 24.49 1.58
C HIS A 27 0.60 24.59 0.56
N TRP A 28 0.62 23.76 -0.47
CA TRP A 28 -0.46 23.73 -1.44
C TRP A 28 -1.72 23.11 -0.84
N ALA A 29 -2.88 23.67 -1.22
CA ALA A 29 -4.17 23.16 -0.78
C ALA A 29 -4.34 21.69 -1.23
N GLY A 30 -4.92 20.86 -0.37
CA GLY A 30 -5.17 19.44 -0.67
C GLY A 30 -3.99 18.49 -0.46
N ALA A 31 -2.82 18.97 0.01
CA ALA A 31 -1.67 18.11 0.34
C ALA A 31 -2.03 16.95 1.28
N ASP A 32 -2.83 17.23 2.31
CA ASP A 32 -3.25 16.22 3.29
C ASP A 32 -4.14 15.14 2.66
N LEU A 33 -5.03 15.53 1.75
CA LEU A 33 -5.86 14.56 1.02
C LEU A 33 -5.00 13.66 0.14
N LEU A 34 -3.96 14.21 -0.49
CA LEU A 34 -3.04 13.44 -1.31
C LEU A 34 -2.27 12.41 -0.47
N LEU A 35 -1.74 12.82 0.68
CA LEU A 35 -1.06 11.94 1.63
C LEU A 35 -1.99 10.85 2.19
N ILE A 36 -3.22 11.20 2.57
CA ILE A 36 -4.21 10.21 3.04
C ILE A 36 -4.51 9.20 1.93
N SER A 37 -4.62 9.66 0.69
CA SER A 37 -4.91 8.78 -0.46
C SER A 37 -3.75 7.80 -0.73
N GLY A 38 -2.50 8.25 -0.66
CA GLY A 38 -1.33 7.40 -0.82
C GLY A 38 -1.17 6.41 0.33
N MET A 39 -1.45 6.84 1.57
CA MET A 39 -1.56 5.95 2.74
C MET A 39 -2.64 4.88 2.56
N ALA A 40 -3.84 5.25 2.10
CA ALA A 40 -4.94 4.32 1.88
C ALA A 40 -4.59 3.28 0.81
N LEU A 41 -3.97 3.70 -0.30
CA LEU A 41 -3.48 2.80 -1.35
C LEU A 41 -2.48 1.78 -0.81
N LYS A 42 -1.51 2.24 -0.01
CA LYS A 42 -0.53 1.34 0.63
C LYS A 42 -1.18 0.38 1.62
N ALA A 43 -2.12 0.86 2.45
CA ALA A 43 -2.83 0.03 3.39
C ALA A 43 -3.59 -1.10 2.67
N LEU A 44 -4.33 -0.78 1.61
CA LEU A 44 -5.02 -1.77 0.78
C LEU A 44 -4.04 -2.75 0.12
N GLY A 45 -2.89 -2.26 -0.35
CA GLY A 45 -1.84 -3.07 -0.96
C GLY A 45 -1.23 -4.07 0.02
N VAL A 46 -0.89 -3.62 1.23
CA VAL A 46 -0.33 -4.44 2.30
C VAL A 46 -1.35 -5.45 2.81
N VAL A 47 -2.58 -5.03 3.09
CA VAL A 47 -3.64 -5.94 3.55
C VAL A 47 -3.92 -7.01 2.50
N GLY A 48 -4.05 -6.63 1.22
CA GLY A 48 -4.25 -7.59 0.14
C GLY A 48 -3.08 -8.56 -0.04
N LEU A 49 -1.84 -8.09 0.14
CA LEU A 49 -0.64 -8.94 0.17
C LEU A 49 -0.68 -9.92 1.33
N LEU A 50 -0.95 -9.44 2.54
CA LEU A 50 -1.01 -10.26 3.75
C LEU A 50 -2.09 -11.33 3.66
N LEU A 51 -3.30 -10.97 3.26
CA LEU A 51 -4.39 -11.94 3.07
C LEU A 51 -3.99 -13.03 2.07
N LYS A 52 -3.33 -12.63 0.99
CA LYS A 52 -2.88 -13.57 -0.03
C LYS A 52 -1.71 -14.44 0.42
N LEU A 53 -0.83 -13.90 1.26
CA LEU A 53 0.30 -14.58 1.87
C LEU A 53 -0.21 -15.64 2.88
N LEU A 54 -1.12 -15.25 3.78
CA LEU A 54 -1.71 -16.13 4.79
C LEU A 54 -2.60 -17.23 4.21
N THR A 55 -3.24 -16.99 3.07
CA THR A 55 -4.06 -18.01 2.38
C THR A 55 -3.20 -19.00 1.58
N HIS A 56 -1.89 -18.76 1.45
CA HIS A 56 -1.03 -19.62 0.66
C HIS A 56 -0.76 -20.95 1.42
N PRO A 57 -1.02 -22.13 0.81
CA PRO A 57 -1.02 -23.42 1.51
C PRO A 57 0.32 -23.76 2.15
N LYS A 58 1.43 -23.46 1.48
CA LYS A 58 2.79 -23.63 2.04
C LYS A 58 3.00 -22.86 3.34
N LEU A 59 2.50 -21.63 3.44
CA LEU A 59 2.73 -20.79 4.62
C LEU A 59 1.89 -21.26 5.80
N ARG A 60 0.68 -21.75 5.54
CA ARG A 60 -0.16 -22.37 6.57
C ARG A 60 0.52 -23.58 7.19
N GLU A 61 1.22 -24.39 6.38
CA GLU A 61 1.99 -25.54 6.85
C GLU A 61 3.18 -25.13 7.74
N TYR A 62 3.91 -24.07 7.39
CA TYR A 62 4.99 -23.51 8.22
C TYR A 62 4.50 -22.84 9.51
N LEU A 63 3.29 -22.27 9.51
CA LEU A 63 2.70 -21.58 10.66
C LEU A 63 1.85 -22.49 11.56
N ASN A 64 1.70 -23.78 11.22
CA ASN A 64 1.02 -24.74 12.08
C ASN A 64 1.83 -24.95 13.37
N TRP A 65 1.52 -24.12 14.36
CA TRP A 65 1.80 -24.34 15.76
C TRP A 65 0.76 -25.32 16.33
#